data_AF-A0A395J0A0-F1
#
_entry.id   AF-A0A395J0A0-F1
#
_cell.length_a   1.000
_cell.length_b   1.000
_cell.length_c   1.000
_cell.angle_alpha   90.00
_cell.angle_beta   90.00
_cell.angle_gamma   90.00
#
_symmetry.space_group_name_H-M   'P 1'
#
loop_
_entity.id
_entity.type
_entity.pdbx_description
1 polymer ?
#
loop_
_entity_poly.entity_id
_entity_poly.type
_entity_poly.pdbx_seq_one_letter_code
_entity_poly.pdbx_strand_id
1 'polypeptide(L)'
;MRKFERILDDQIRWVFWVPLPRFSREQDLTTLFSKLYFEEDYELAKGVCQRIQNKDKDQDHTLLILDGWDEIRGASSYFLERIEDLCKFKNVIITSRYLSKDMGQLDCILNVEGFSPDTIQKYLEDTELMSSKTASAEIKSYMLRNSQSWSIFKIPMLVHMLGSFWDKLKLRLTRRAPPIKDPTITMIYQTMVAELWRKDISSFVKPLCSQEEASLLSDYYLSETVQPESDALGRIAVRLFNQQELPIDRETIDEICEADEQRGKHR
;
A
#
# COMPACT_ATOMS: atom_id res chain seq x y z
N MET A 1 -10.51 17.42 19.07
CA MET A 1 -9.76 17.81 17.87
C MET A 1 -8.93 19.08 18.07
N ARG A 2 -9.54 20.25 18.34
CA ARG A 2 -8.83 21.56 18.50
C ARG A 2 -7.66 21.65 19.49
N LYS A 3 -7.56 20.72 20.47
CA LYS A 3 -6.48 20.73 21.48
C LYS A 3 -5.24 19.95 21.03
N PHE A 4 -5.39 18.99 20.11
CA PHE A 4 -4.30 18.22 19.54
C PHE A 4 -3.63 18.98 18.38
N GLU A 5 -4.43 19.66 17.56
CA GLU A 5 -3.96 20.55 16.49
C GLU A 5 -3.02 21.63 17.04
N ARG A 6 -3.38 22.28 18.17
CA ARG A 6 -2.54 23.27 18.84
C ARG A 6 -1.21 22.74 19.38
N ILE A 7 -1.13 21.47 19.79
CA ILE A 7 0.10 20.91 20.38
C ILE A 7 1.13 20.63 19.29
N LEU A 8 0.69 20.24 18.09
CA LEU A 8 1.57 20.02 16.95
C LEU A 8 2.11 21.35 16.40
N ASP A 9 1.25 22.37 16.27
CA ASP A 9 1.62 23.67 15.67
C ASP A 9 2.73 24.42 16.43
N ASP A 10 2.78 24.29 17.76
CA ASP A 10 3.77 25.03 18.58
C ASP A 10 5.11 24.27 18.74
N GLN A 11 5.15 22.95 18.51
CA GLN A 11 6.34 22.12 18.77
C GLN A 11 6.99 21.56 17.51
N ILE A 12 6.22 21.27 16.46
CA ILE A 12 6.69 20.67 15.22
C ILE A 12 6.55 21.67 14.08
N ARG A 13 7.68 22.09 13.51
CA ARG A 13 7.74 23.00 12.35
C ARG A 13 7.80 22.23 11.04
N TRP A 14 8.37 21.03 11.06
CA TRP A 14 8.62 20.23 9.86
C TRP A 14 8.12 18.81 10.06
N VAL A 15 7.47 18.26 9.04
CA VAL A 15 7.03 16.86 9.00
C VAL A 15 7.53 16.25 7.70
N PHE A 16 8.30 15.17 7.82
CA PHE A 16 8.77 14.42 6.65
C PHE A 16 8.41 12.95 6.76
N TRP A 17 7.86 12.42 5.69
CA TRP A 17 7.64 11.00 5.50
C TRP A 17 8.85 10.38 4.81
N VAL A 18 9.42 9.35 5.42
CA VAL A 18 10.62 8.67 4.96
C VAL A 18 10.25 7.21 4.68
N PRO A 19 9.89 6.86 3.44
CA PRO A 19 9.67 5.48 3.06
C PRO A 19 11.01 4.72 3.09
N LEU A 20 11.19 3.90 4.12
CA LEU A 20 12.44 3.17 4.38
C LEU A 20 12.88 2.27 3.21
N PRO A 21 11.97 1.54 2.52
CA PRO A 21 12.35 0.74 1.36
C PRO A 21 12.98 1.59 0.25
N ARG A 22 12.42 2.78 -0.01
CA ARG A 22 12.97 3.70 -1.01
C ARG A 22 14.28 4.31 -0.53
N PHE A 23 14.34 4.70 0.74
CA PHE A 23 15.54 5.28 1.34
C PHE A 23 16.74 4.32 1.29
N SER A 24 16.50 3.01 1.37
CA SER A 24 17.54 1.97 1.25
C SER A 24 18.31 1.99 -0.07
N ARG A 25 17.70 2.54 -1.13
CA ARG A 25 18.28 2.65 -2.47
C ARG A 25 18.93 4.00 -2.75
N GLU A 26 18.68 4.98 -1.88
CA GLU A 26 19.21 6.33 -2.05
C GLU A 26 20.52 6.48 -1.29
N GLN A 27 21.41 7.33 -1.79
CA GLN A 27 22.71 7.59 -1.16
C GLN A 27 22.54 8.24 0.22
N ASP A 28 21.62 9.19 0.35
CA ASP A 28 21.38 9.96 1.56
C ASP A 28 19.97 10.57 1.60
N LEU A 29 19.66 11.25 2.70
CA LEU A 29 18.34 11.86 2.92
C LEU A 29 18.07 13.00 1.94
N THR A 30 19.12 13.71 1.52
CA THR A 30 19.03 14.81 0.56
C THR A 30 18.59 14.31 -0.81
N THR A 31 19.20 13.22 -1.28
CA THR A 31 18.84 12.57 -2.54
C THR A 31 17.39 12.10 -2.48
N LEU A 32 16.97 11.44 -1.39
CA LEU A 32 15.58 11.05 -1.20
C LEU A 32 14.63 12.25 -1.25
N PHE A 33 14.93 13.32 -0.52
CA PHE A 33 14.07 14.51 -0.43
C PHE A 33 13.97 15.26 -1.75
N SER A 34 15.07 15.36 -2.50
CA SER A 34 15.06 15.98 -3.83
C SER A 34 14.05 15.30 -4.74
N LYS A 35 14.02 13.96 -4.74
CA LYS A 35 13.10 13.15 -5.55
C LYS A 35 11.66 13.10 -5.01
N LEU A 36 11.46 13.26 -3.70
CA LEU A 36 10.13 13.17 -3.08
C LEU A 36 9.38 14.50 -3.01
N TYR A 37 10.08 15.60 -2.74
CA TYR A 37 9.47 16.85 -2.32
C TYR A 37 9.84 18.06 -3.18
N PHE A 38 10.94 17.98 -3.94
CA PHE A 38 11.54 19.15 -4.55
C PHE A 38 11.79 19.00 -6.05
N GLU A 39 11.08 18.08 -6.74
CA GLU A 39 11.15 17.92 -8.20
C GLU A 39 12.61 17.81 -8.73
N GLU A 40 13.45 17.08 -8.00
CA GLU A 40 14.89 16.90 -8.27
C GLU A 40 15.78 18.15 -8.04
N ASP A 41 15.28 19.20 -7.38
CA ASP A 41 16.11 20.31 -6.87
C ASP A 41 16.94 19.86 -5.65
N TYR A 42 18.15 19.41 -5.94
CA TYR A 42 19.09 18.92 -4.93
C TYR A 42 19.57 20.02 -3.97
N GLU A 43 19.78 21.26 -4.42
CA GLU A 43 20.32 22.31 -3.55
C GLU A 43 19.26 22.80 -2.56
N LEU A 44 17.99 22.87 -2.98
CA LEU A 44 16.88 23.12 -2.05
C LEU A 44 16.75 21.98 -1.03
N ALA A 45 16.75 20.74 -1.48
CA ALA A 45 16.69 19.56 -0.61
C ALA A 45 17.83 19.56 0.42
N LYS A 46 19.04 19.88 -0.03
CA LYS A 46 20.25 19.95 0.81
C LYS A 46 20.13 21.06 1.86
N GLY A 47 19.66 22.23 1.48
CA GLY A 47 19.41 23.33 2.41
C GLY A 47 18.41 22.95 3.51
N VAL A 48 17.35 22.24 3.13
CA VAL A 48 16.36 21.70 4.09
C VAL A 48 16.99 20.63 4.99
N CYS A 49 17.67 19.63 4.42
CA CYS A 49 18.35 18.57 5.19
C CYS A 49 19.33 19.14 6.21
N GLN A 50 20.20 20.07 5.80
CA GLN A 50 21.15 20.74 6.69
C GLN A 50 20.46 21.49 7.83
N ARG A 51 19.30 22.09 7.55
CA ARG A 51 18.53 22.82 8.55
C ARG A 51 17.89 21.89 9.58
N ILE A 52 17.30 20.79 9.14
CA ILE A 52 16.62 19.83 10.03
C ILE A 52 17.59 18.89 10.76
N GLN A 53 18.80 18.69 10.24
CA GLN A 53 19.84 17.91 10.94
C GLN A 53 20.60 18.74 11.99
N ASN A 54 20.41 20.05 12.02
CA ASN A 54 21.07 20.94 12.96
C ASN A 54 20.24 21.08 14.25
N LYS A 55 20.83 20.66 15.39
CA LYS A 55 20.24 20.73 16.73
C LYS A 55 19.90 22.14 17.19
N ASP A 56 20.74 23.12 16.86
CA ASP A 56 20.53 24.52 17.24
C ASP A 56 19.47 25.21 16.37
N LYS A 57 18.94 24.50 15.36
CA LYS A 57 17.91 24.99 14.44
C LYS A 57 16.60 24.25 14.63
N ASP A 58 16.39 23.21 13.83
CA ASP A 58 15.06 22.61 13.63
C ASP A 58 15.02 21.11 13.90
N GLN A 59 16.12 20.45 14.30
CA GLN A 59 16.10 19.00 14.58
C GLN A 59 15.05 18.62 15.62
N ASP A 60 14.99 19.34 16.74
CA ASP A 60 14.03 19.11 17.83
C ASP A 60 12.58 19.49 17.46
N HIS A 61 12.42 20.25 16.38
CA HIS A 61 11.15 20.71 15.82
C HIS A 61 10.76 19.96 14.54
N THR A 62 11.48 18.88 14.22
CA THR A 62 11.20 18.05 13.05
C THR A 62 10.61 16.73 13.51
N LEU A 63 9.52 16.32 12.86
CA LEU A 63 8.94 14.99 12.96
C LEU A 63 9.33 14.17 11.73
N LEU A 64 10.01 13.04 11.96
CA LEU A 64 10.27 12.04 10.93
C LEU A 64 9.30 10.87 11.08
N ILE A 65 8.65 10.49 9.99
CA ILE A 65 7.80 9.28 9.90
C ILE A 65 8.59 8.25 9.10
N LEU A 66 9.25 7.32 9.78
CA LEU A 66 10.01 6.22 9.19
C LEU A 66 9.05 5.07 8.87
N ASP A 67 8.70 4.94 7.59
CA ASP A 67 7.63 4.06 7.14
C ASP A 67 8.17 2.75 6.56
N GLY A 68 7.69 1.61 7.07
CA GLY A 68 8.03 0.27 6.56
C GLY A 68 9.31 -0.34 7.15
N TRP A 69 9.51 -0.29 8.47
CA TRP A 69 10.74 -0.81 9.09
C TRP A 69 11.00 -2.29 8.81
N ASP A 70 9.96 -3.11 8.77
CA ASP A 70 10.11 -4.54 8.50
C ASP A 70 10.46 -4.86 7.04
N GLU A 71 10.43 -3.88 6.14
CA GLU A 71 10.74 -4.04 4.72
C GLU A 71 12.23 -3.80 4.41
N ILE A 72 13.00 -3.28 5.38
CA ILE A 72 14.46 -3.10 5.26
C ILE A 72 15.25 -4.21 5.96
N ARG A 73 14.64 -5.39 6.13
CA ARG A 73 15.30 -6.56 6.70
C ARG A 73 16.44 -7.01 5.80
N GLY A 74 17.56 -7.38 6.40
CA GLY A 74 18.76 -7.77 5.64
C GLY A 74 19.46 -6.60 4.93
N ALA A 75 19.08 -5.35 5.22
CA ALA A 75 19.82 -4.20 4.73
C ALA A 75 21.27 -4.20 5.24
N SER A 76 22.14 -3.54 4.47
CA SER A 76 23.57 -3.42 4.81
C SER A 76 23.78 -2.71 6.15
N SER A 77 24.87 -3.02 6.85
CA SER A 77 25.25 -2.32 8.09
C SER A 77 25.36 -0.81 7.88
N TYR A 78 25.88 -0.38 6.72
CA TYR A 78 25.94 1.03 6.35
C TYR A 78 24.56 1.70 6.29
N PHE A 79 23.55 1.00 5.77
CA PHE A 79 22.19 1.54 5.77
C PHE A 79 21.59 1.58 7.18
N LEU A 80 21.84 0.56 8.00
CA LEU A 80 21.37 0.54 9.39
C LEU A 80 21.95 1.70 10.20
N GLU A 81 23.24 2.03 10.03
CA GLU A 81 23.87 3.22 10.66
C GLU A 81 23.16 4.53 10.25
N ARG A 82 22.78 4.66 8.98
CA ARG A 82 22.01 5.82 8.50
C ARG A 82 20.62 5.91 9.13
N ILE A 83 19.98 4.77 9.38
CA ILE A 83 18.69 4.73 10.07
C ILE A 83 18.85 5.09 11.54
N GLU A 84 19.90 4.61 12.21
CA GLU A 84 20.23 5.01 13.58
C GLU A 84 20.43 6.52 13.68
N ASP A 85 21.03 7.16 12.68
CA ASP A 85 21.14 8.62 12.62
C ASP A 85 19.77 9.32 12.54
N LEU A 86 18.81 8.78 11.78
CA LEU A 86 17.44 9.32 11.73
C LEU A 86 16.71 9.12 13.06
N CYS A 87 16.95 8.01 13.76
CA CYS A 87 16.38 7.75 15.08
C CYS A 87 16.91 8.68 16.18
N LYS A 88 17.97 9.46 15.93
CA LYS A 88 18.47 10.50 16.87
C LYS A 88 17.61 11.76 16.89
N PHE A 89 16.68 11.92 15.94
CA PHE A 89 15.70 13.00 15.99
C PHE A 89 14.82 12.85 17.21
N LYS A 90 14.42 13.97 17.80
CA LYS A 90 13.59 13.98 19.02
C LYS A 90 12.18 13.42 18.76
N ASN A 91 11.62 13.69 17.59
CA ASN A 91 10.28 13.27 17.22
C ASN A 91 10.37 12.31 16.03
N VAL A 92 10.22 11.01 16.31
CA VAL A 92 10.26 9.96 15.30
C VAL A 92 9.05 9.04 15.50
N ILE A 93 8.32 8.78 14.43
CA ILE A 93 7.30 7.75 14.37
C ILE A 93 7.82 6.67 13.44
N ILE A 94 7.81 5.41 13.89
CA ILE A 94 8.21 4.25 13.10
C ILE A 94 6.98 3.40 12.84
N THR A 95 6.74 3.04 11.58
CA THR A 95 5.71 2.06 11.21
C THR A 95 6.35 0.72 10.91
N SER A 96 5.67 -0.35 11.29
CA SER A 96 6.09 -1.72 11.01
C SER A 96 4.91 -2.68 11.13
N ARG A 97 4.91 -3.75 10.35
CA ARG A 97 3.93 -4.84 10.49
C ARG A 97 4.07 -5.58 11.81
N TYR A 98 5.25 -5.59 12.41
CA TYR A 98 5.55 -6.27 13.67
C TYR A 98 6.78 -5.66 14.35
N LEU A 99 6.85 -5.82 15.67
CA LEU A 99 7.96 -5.32 16.46
C LEU A 99 9.22 -6.17 16.17
N SER A 100 10.27 -5.56 15.61
CA SER A 100 11.57 -6.23 15.49
C SER A 100 12.41 -5.96 16.74
N LYS A 101 13.24 -6.94 17.14
CA LYS A 101 14.18 -6.77 18.25
C LYS A 101 15.24 -5.68 17.96
N ASP A 102 15.50 -5.45 16.68
CA ASP A 102 16.55 -4.54 16.21
C ASP A 102 16.10 -3.06 16.18
N MET A 103 14.86 -2.77 16.60
CA MET A 103 14.35 -1.39 16.69
C MET A 103 14.88 -0.62 17.92
N GLY A 104 15.67 -1.27 18.78
CA GLY A 104 16.23 -0.63 19.97
C GLY A 104 15.18 -0.28 21.03
N GLN A 105 15.48 0.76 21.83
CA GLN A 105 14.58 1.23 22.88
C GLN A 105 13.55 2.20 22.30
N LEU A 106 12.27 1.86 22.43
CA LEU A 106 11.15 2.70 22.00
C LEU A 106 10.47 3.34 23.22
N ASP A 107 10.16 4.63 23.13
CA ASP A 107 9.46 5.36 24.20
C ASP A 107 7.98 4.94 24.32
N CYS A 108 7.37 4.58 23.19
CA CYS A 108 5.97 4.19 23.11
C CYS A 108 5.78 3.18 21.97
N ILE A 109 4.89 2.21 22.20
CA ILE A 109 4.48 1.22 21.19
C ILE A 109 2.95 1.28 21.09
N LEU A 110 2.46 1.48 19.87
CA LEU A 110 1.04 1.52 19.56
C LEU A 110 0.70 0.41 18.57
N ASN A 111 -0.39 -0.30 18.83
CA ASN A 111 -0.89 -1.34 17.93
C ASN A 111 -2.11 -0.81 17.16
N VAL A 112 -2.08 -0.96 15.84
CA VAL A 112 -3.23 -0.61 14.98
C VAL A 112 -4.17 -1.81 14.92
N GLU A 113 -5.30 -1.73 15.62
CA GLU A 113 -6.27 -2.83 15.72
C GLU A 113 -7.29 -2.87 14.56
N GLY A 114 -7.22 -1.88 13.65
CA GLY A 114 -8.18 -1.70 12.56
C GLY A 114 -9.40 -0.87 12.96
N PHE A 115 -10.45 -0.93 12.15
CA PHE A 115 -11.68 -0.15 12.39
C PHE A 115 -12.57 -0.79 13.46
N SER A 116 -13.07 0.06 14.36
CA SER A 116 -14.20 -0.29 15.22
C SER A 116 -15.50 -0.35 14.42
N PRO A 117 -16.55 -1.03 14.92
CA PRO A 117 -17.87 -1.05 14.28
C PRO A 117 -18.40 0.35 13.94
N ASP A 118 -18.27 1.30 14.87
CA ASP A 118 -18.70 2.70 14.66
C ASP A 118 -17.88 3.39 13.57
N THR A 119 -16.58 3.08 13.48
CA THR A 119 -15.71 3.64 12.45
C THR A 119 -16.07 3.07 11.08
N ILE A 120 -16.38 1.77 10.98
CA ILE A 120 -16.86 1.16 9.74
C ILE A 120 -18.17 1.81 9.29
N GLN A 121 -19.10 2.04 10.22
CA GLN A 121 -20.36 2.70 9.90
C GLN A 121 -20.12 4.11 9.32
N LYS A 122 -19.26 4.91 9.97
CA LYS A 122 -18.90 6.25 9.49
C LYS A 122 -18.20 6.19 8.13
N TYR A 123 -17.26 5.27 7.96
CA TYR A 123 -16.54 5.06 6.71
C TYR A 123 -17.50 4.75 5.56
N LEU A 124 -18.49 3.88 5.80
CA LEU A 124 -19.49 3.51 4.80
C LEU A 124 -20.49 4.66 4.50
N GLU A 125 -20.66 5.62 5.40
CA GLU A 125 -21.54 6.79 5.22
C GLU A 125 -20.86 7.93 4.48
N ASP A 126 -19.53 7.92 4.42
CA ASP A 126 -18.74 8.95 3.78
C ASP A 126 -18.86 8.85 2.25
N THR A 127 -19.50 9.86 1.65
CA THR A 127 -19.73 9.92 0.20
C THR A 127 -18.49 10.26 -0.62
N GLU A 128 -17.43 10.78 0.01
CA GLU A 128 -16.14 10.99 -0.67
C GLU A 128 -15.38 9.66 -0.78
N LEU A 129 -15.51 8.79 0.22
CA LEU A 129 -14.85 7.49 0.27
C LEU A 129 -15.65 6.38 -0.42
N MET A 130 -16.99 6.50 -0.42
CA MET A 130 -17.91 5.50 -0.96
C MET A 130 -18.69 6.06 -2.14
N SER A 131 -18.43 5.52 -3.33
CA SER A 131 -19.08 5.94 -4.58
C SER A 131 -20.56 5.54 -4.68
N SER A 132 -21.02 4.54 -3.92
CA SER A 132 -22.38 3.99 -4.00
C SER A 132 -23.10 3.93 -2.65
N LYS A 133 -24.12 4.77 -2.47
CA LYS A 133 -25.01 4.74 -1.30
C LYS A 133 -25.78 3.42 -1.17
N THR A 134 -26.16 2.82 -2.31
CA THR A 134 -26.83 1.52 -2.34
C THR A 134 -25.91 0.42 -1.83
N ALA A 135 -24.66 0.37 -2.32
CA ALA A 135 -23.67 -0.60 -1.84
C ALA A 135 -23.41 -0.44 -0.35
N SER A 136 -23.24 0.80 0.14
CA SER A 136 -23.11 1.08 1.57
C SER A 136 -24.26 0.51 2.41
N ALA A 137 -25.51 0.77 2.01
CA ALA A 137 -26.68 0.25 2.72
C ALA A 137 -26.73 -1.29 2.71
N GLU A 138 -26.41 -1.91 1.59
CA GLU A 138 -26.36 -3.37 1.47
C GLU A 138 -25.23 -4.00 2.31
N ILE A 139 -24.04 -3.40 2.30
CA ILE A 139 -22.89 -3.84 3.12
C ILE A 139 -23.26 -3.77 4.60
N LYS A 140 -23.83 -2.65 5.07
CA LYS A 140 -24.30 -2.52 6.46
C LYS A 140 -25.33 -3.60 6.80
N SER A 141 -26.32 -3.78 5.93
CA SER A 141 -27.35 -4.80 6.10
C SER A 141 -26.76 -6.21 6.16
N TYR A 142 -25.73 -6.47 5.36
CA TYR A 142 -25.00 -7.73 5.34
C TYR A 142 -24.21 -7.95 6.64
N MET A 143 -23.51 -6.93 7.15
CA MET A 143 -22.75 -6.98 8.39
C MET A 143 -23.65 -7.26 9.61
N LEU A 144 -24.85 -6.66 9.66
CA LEU A 144 -25.82 -6.91 10.71
C LEU A 144 -26.31 -8.37 10.73
N ARG A 145 -26.43 -9.00 9.56
CA ARG A 145 -26.87 -10.40 9.43
C ARG A 145 -25.75 -11.41 9.67
N ASN A 146 -24.50 -11.06 9.41
CA ASN A 146 -23.35 -11.98 9.41
C ASN A 146 -22.25 -11.51 10.36
N SER A 147 -22.54 -11.54 11.66
CA SER A 147 -21.61 -11.06 12.70
C SER A 147 -20.30 -11.86 12.80
N GLN A 148 -20.20 -13.05 12.20
CA GLN A 148 -18.93 -13.78 12.18
C GLN A 148 -17.91 -13.15 11.21
N SER A 149 -18.38 -12.39 10.22
CA SER A 149 -17.55 -11.77 9.18
C SER A 149 -16.92 -10.44 9.58
N TRP A 150 -17.21 -9.93 10.80
CA TRP A 150 -16.70 -8.64 11.30
C TRP A 150 -15.18 -8.49 11.21
N SER A 151 -14.42 -9.59 11.35
CA SER A 151 -12.95 -9.54 11.31
C SER A 151 -12.40 -9.00 9.99
N ILE A 152 -13.03 -9.33 8.86
CA ILE A 152 -12.63 -8.85 7.53
C ILE A 152 -12.90 -7.35 7.40
N PHE A 153 -14.03 -6.88 7.95
CA PHE A 153 -14.40 -5.47 7.94
C PHE A 153 -13.59 -4.60 8.90
N LYS A 154 -12.78 -5.19 9.79
CA LYS A 154 -11.85 -4.39 10.61
C LYS A 154 -10.67 -3.86 9.79
N ILE A 155 -10.35 -4.49 8.66
CA ILE A 155 -9.20 -4.08 7.85
C ILE A 155 -9.65 -2.96 6.90
N PRO A 156 -9.17 -1.70 7.04
CA PRO A 156 -9.67 -0.55 6.28
C PRO A 156 -9.64 -0.77 4.76
N MET A 157 -8.54 -1.32 4.25
CA MET A 157 -8.37 -1.61 2.82
C MET A 157 -9.40 -2.62 2.31
N LEU A 158 -9.78 -3.62 3.10
CA LEU A 158 -10.80 -4.59 2.69
C LEU A 158 -12.20 -3.95 2.67
N VAL A 159 -12.52 -3.08 3.64
CA VAL A 159 -13.78 -2.31 3.63
C VAL A 159 -13.87 -1.42 2.39
N HIS A 160 -12.78 -0.73 2.04
CA HIS A 160 -12.73 0.08 0.83
C HIS A 160 -13.00 -0.76 -0.43
N MET A 161 -12.32 -1.90 -0.58
CA MET A 161 -12.55 -2.81 -1.71
C MET A 161 -13.98 -3.34 -1.76
N LEU A 162 -14.56 -3.65 -0.59
CA LEU A 162 -15.95 -4.08 -0.51
C LEU A 162 -16.90 -2.98 -1.00
N GLY A 163 -16.65 -1.72 -0.63
CA GLY A 163 -17.40 -0.58 -1.12
C GLY A 163 -17.32 -0.41 -2.64
N SER A 164 -16.11 -0.54 -3.19
CA SER A 164 -15.85 -0.35 -4.63
C SER A 164 -16.39 -1.48 -5.51
N PHE A 165 -16.41 -2.71 -5.02
CA PHE A 165 -16.71 -3.90 -5.84
C PHE A 165 -17.89 -4.74 -5.31
N TRP A 166 -18.75 -4.16 -4.46
CA TRP A 166 -19.81 -4.88 -3.76
C TRP A 166 -20.72 -5.69 -4.68
N ASP A 167 -21.23 -5.09 -5.75
CA ASP A 167 -22.19 -5.75 -6.65
C ASP A 167 -21.58 -6.98 -7.34
N LYS A 168 -20.31 -6.89 -7.74
CA LYS A 168 -19.57 -8.00 -8.35
C LYS A 168 -19.32 -9.11 -7.34
N LEU A 169 -18.96 -8.77 -6.11
CA LEU A 169 -18.74 -9.73 -5.05
C LEU A 169 -20.04 -10.45 -4.67
N LYS A 170 -21.16 -9.73 -4.55
CA LYS A 170 -22.50 -10.29 -4.30
C LYS A 170 -22.91 -11.32 -5.35
N LEU A 171 -22.63 -11.05 -6.63
CA LEU A 171 -22.85 -12.01 -7.71
C LEU A 171 -21.99 -13.28 -7.52
N ARG A 172 -20.72 -13.14 -7.11
CA ARG A 172 -19.85 -14.30 -6.85
C ARG A 172 -20.31 -15.15 -5.66
N LEU A 173 -20.80 -14.52 -4.60
CA LEU A 173 -21.34 -15.21 -3.42
C LEU A 173 -22.59 -16.04 -3.77
N THR A 174 -23.44 -15.50 -4.64
CA THR A 174 -24.75 -16.10 -4.99
C THR A 174 -24.70 -17.10 -6.14
N ARG A 175 -23.72 -16.99 -7.05
CA ARG A 175 -23.61 -17.87 -8.24
C ARG A 175 -23.06 -19.27 -7.96
N ARG A 176 -22.43 -19.52 -6.81
CA ARG A 176 -21.92 -20.85 -6.44
C ARG A 176 -23.02 -21.71 -5.83
N ALA A 177 -22.98 -23.02 -6.10
CA ALA A 177 -23.84 -24.02 -5.49
C ALA A 177 -22.98 -24.99 -4.65
N PRO A 178 -23.09 -25.00 -3.31
CA PRO A 178 -23.94 -24.13 -2.49
C PRO A 178 -23.44 -22.67 -2.45
N PRO A 179 -24.32 -21.69 -2.17
CA PRO A 179 -23.93 -20.30 -2.02
C PRO A 179 -22.90 -20.13 -0.90
N ILE A 180 -21.90 -19.29 -1.14
CA ILE A 180 -20.91 -18.94 -0.11
C ILE A 180 -21.54 -17.89 0.79
N LYS A 181 -21.57 -18.17 2.10
CA LYS A 181 -22.17 -17.26 3.10
C LYS A 181 -21.35 -16.00 3.30
N ASP A 182 -20.02 -16.15 3.34
CA ASP A 182 -19.09 -15.08 3.71
C ASP A 182 -17.98 -14.86 2.69
N PRO A 183 -17.70 -13.60 2.28
CA PRO A 183 -16.60 -13.32 1.38
C PRO A 183 -15.27 -13.61 2.07
N THR A 184 -14.41 -14.38 1.41
CA THR A 184 -13.03 -14.55 1.88
C THR A 184 -12.16 -13.40 1.39
N ILE A 185 -11.04 -13.14 2.07
CA ILE A 185 -10.03 -12.16 1.62
C ILE A 185 -9.61 -12.45 0.18
N THR A 186 -9.36 -13.73 -0.16
CA THR A 186 -9.03 -14.16 -1.53
C THR A 186 -10.11 -13.79 -2.53
N MET A 187 -11.40 -13.96 -2.20
CA MET A 187 -12.49 -13.59 -3.10
C MET A 187 -12.54 -12.08 -3.35
N ILE A 188 -12.26 -11.26 -2.32
CA ILE A 188 -12.20 -9.80 -2.46
C ILE A 188 -11.07 -9.42 -3.43
N TYR A 189 -9.87 -9.94 -3.22
CA TYR A 189 -8.73 -9.69 -4.12
C TYR A 189 -8.98 -10.18 -5.54
N GLN A 190 -9.51 -11.39 -5.72
CA GLN A 190 -9.87 -11.91 -7.05
C GLN A 190 -10.94 -11.07 -7.74
N THR A 191 -11.79 -10.37 -6.98
CA THR A 191 -12.81 -9.48 -7.54
C THR A 191 -12.15 -8.19 -8.00
N MET A 192 -11.30 -7.58 -7.17
CA MET A 192 -10.50 -6.41 -7.55
C MET A 192 -9.66 -6.69 -8.79
N VAL A 193 -8.91 -7.79 -8.84
CA VAL A 193 -8.05 -8.14 -9.98
C VAL A 193 -8.86 -8.27 -11.27
N ALA A 194 -10.03 -8.92 -11.22
CA ALA A 194 -10.89 -9.02 -12.39
C ALA A 194 -11.40 -7.65 -12.86
N GLU A 195 -11.76 -6.75 -11.95
CA GLU A 195 -12.21 -5.40 -12.32
C GLU A 195 -11.07 -4.53 -12.87
N LEU A 196 -9.84 -4.68 -12.34
CA LEU A 196 -8.65 -4.04 -12.90
C LEU A 196 -8.39 -4.54 -14.33
N TRP A 197 -8.44 -5.85 -14.56
CA TRP A 197 -8.28 -6.39 -15.92
C TRP A 197 -9.36 -5.91 -16.87
N ARG A 198 -10.64 -5.87 -16.45
CA ARG A 198 -11.70 -5.31 -17.30
C ARG A 198 -11.44 -3.86 -17.68
N LYS A 199 -10.86 -3.07 -16.79
CA LYS A 199 -10.52 -1.66 -17.05
C LYS A 199 -9.35 -1.52 -18.02
N ASP A 200 -8.34 -2.36 -17.88
CA ASP A 200 -7.04 -2.14 -18.52
C ASP A 200 -6.83 -2.97 -19.80
N ILE A 201 -7.66 -4.00 -20.07
CA ILE A 201 -7.50 -4.91 -21.22
C ILE A 201 -7.52 -4.21 -22.59
N SER A 202 -8.22 -3.10 -22.71
CA SER A 202 -8.27 -2.29 -23.93
C SER A 202 -7.03 -1.40 -24.12
N SER A 203 -6.22 -1.22 -23.06
CA SER A 203 -5.01 -0.39 -23.04
C SER A 203 -3.73 -1.17 -23.36
N PHE A 204 -3.85 -2.46 -23.68
CA PHE A 204 -2.71 -3.28 -24.07
C PHE A 204 -2.13 -2.78 -25.39
N VAL A 205 -0.81 -2.92 -25.57
CA VAL A 205 -0.11 -2.58 -26.84
C VAL A 205 -0.80 -3.22 -28.04
N LYS A 206 -1.25 -4.47 -27.85
CA LYS A 206 -2.19 -5.14 -28.74
C LYS A 206 -3.48 -5.42 -27.94
N PRO A 207 -4.55 -4.63 -28.14
CA PRO A 207 -5.80 -4.85 -27.42
C PRO A 207 -6.32 -6.26 -27.65
N LEU A 208 -6.62 -6.97 -26.56
CA LEU A 208 -7.14 -8.34 -26.60
C LEU A 208 -8.65 -8.35 -26.94
N CYS A 209 -9.37 -7.32 -26.52
CA CYS A 209 -10.75 -7.04 -26.87
C CYS A 209 -11.08 -5.56 -26.63
N SER A 210 -12.27 -5.12 -27.05
CA SER A 210 -12.78 -3.78 -26.75
C SER A 210 -13.19 -3.66 -25.28
N GLN A 211 -13.32 -2.42 -24.79
CA GLN A 211 -13.78 -2.16 -23.43
C GLN A 211 -15.22 -2.66 -23.19
N GLU A 212 -16.06 -2.59 -24.21
CA GLU A 212 -17.44 -3.06 -24.18
C GLU A 212 -17.48 -4.60 -24.07
N GLU A 213 -16.67 -5.28 -24.88
CA GLU A 213 -16.51 -6.74 -24.83
C GLU A 213 -15.99 -7.19 -23.46
N ALA A 214 -14.96 -6.52 -22.93
CA ALA A 214 -14.40 -6.80 -21.62
C ALA A 214 -15.42 -6.73 -20.48
N SER A 215 -16.33 -5.75 -20.54
CA SER A 215 -17.37 -5.56 -19.54
C SER A 215 -18.38 -6.72 -19.49
N LEU A 216 -18.53 -7.43 -20.61
CA LEU A 216 -19.46 -8.55 -20.80
C LEU A 216 -18.81 -9.91 -20.52
N LEU A 217 -17.47 -9.99 -20.48
CA LEU A 217 -16.76 -11.25 -20.23
C LEU A 217 -17.07 -11.80 -18.83
N SER A 218 -17.34 -13.10 -18.79
CA SER A 218 -17.38 -13.85 -17.53
C SER A 218 -15.99 -13.81 -16.87
N ASP A 219 -15.93 -13.96 -15.55
CA ASP A 219 -14.66 -14.00 -14.82
C ASP A 219 -13.74 -15.12 -15.33
N TYR A 220 -14.32 -16.24 -15.78
CA TYR A 220 -13.56 -17.35 -16.36
C TYR A 220 -12.90 -16.96 -17.68
N TYR A 221 -13.66 -16.44 -18.65
CA TYR A 221 -13.11 -16.04 -19.94
C TYR A 221 -12.13 -14.88 -19.82
N LEU A 222 -12.40 -13.93 -18.91
CA LEU A 222 -11.48 -12.85 -18.62
C LEU A 222 -10.14 -13.41 -18.10
N SER A 223 -10.17 -14.33 -17.13
CA SER A 223 -8.97 -14.96 -16.58
C SER A 223 -8.15 -15.68 -17.65
N GLU A 224 -8.80 -16.46 -18.52
CA GLU A 224 -8.12 -17.14 -19.63
C GLU A 224 -7.48 -16.15 -20.60
N THR A 225 -8.14 -15.02 -20.88
CA THR A 225 -7.67 -14.00 -21.82
C THR A 225 -6.41 -13.29 -21.33
N VAL A 226 -6.35 -12.98 -20.03
CA VAL A 226 -5.24 -12.23 -19.39
C VAL A 226 -4.27 -13.15 -18.62
N GLN A 227 -4.37 -14.47 -18.82
CA GLN A 227 -3.56 -15.44 -18.10
C GLN A 227 -2.05 -15.22 -18.34
N PRO A 228 -1.56 -14.99 -19.58
CA PRO A 228 -0.14 -14.79 -19.83
C PRO A 228 0.43 -13.60 -19.05
N GLU A 229 -0.30 -12.48 -19.02
CA GLU A 229 0.09 -11.27 -18.31
C GLU A 229 -0.03 -11.42 -16.80
N SER A 230 -1.08 -12.11 -16.32
CA SER A 230 -1.24 -12.45 -14.91
C SER A 230 -0.09 -13.32 -14.41
N ASP A 231 0.34 -14.31 -15.21
CA ASP A 231 1.47 -15.17 -14.87
C ASP A 231 2.79 -14.40 -14.87
N ALA A 232 2.98 -13.47 -15.81
CA ALA A 232 4.16 -12.61 -15.84
C ALA A 232 4.24 -11.71 -14.59
N LEU A 233 3.15 -11.01 -14.25
CA LEU A 233 3.05 -10.20 -13.04
C LEU A 233 3.24 -11.05 -11.77
N GLY A 234 2.68 -12.26 -11.76
CA GLY A 234 2.84 -13.21 -10.66
C GLY A 234 4.31 -13.62 -10.46
N ARG A 235 5.05 -13.89 -11.55
CA ARG A 235 6.49 -14.21 -11.47
C ARG A 235 7.30 -13.02 -10.97
N ILE A 236 7.03 -11.82 -11.47
CA ILE A 236 7.65 -10.57 -11.00
C ILE A 236 7.40 -10.42 -9.50
N ALA A 237 6.15 -10.52 -9.04
CA ALA A 237 5.79 -10.37 -7.64
C ALA A 237 6.48 -11.41 -6.74
N VAL A 238 6.51 -12.68 -7.13
CA VAL A 238 7.21 -13.74 -6.36
C VAL A 238 8.71 -13.48 -6.30
N ARG A 239 9.31 -13.06 -7.40
CA ARG A 239 10.75 -12.77 -7.47
C ARG A 239 11.12 -11.61 -6.56
N LEU A 240 10.39 -10.50 -6.64
CA LEU A 240 10.58 -9.33 -5.78
C LEU A 240 10.35 -9.65 -4.30
N PHE A 241 9.32 -10.43 -3.98
CA PHE A 241 9.06 -10.90 -2.62
C PHE A 241 10.22 -11.70 -2.06
N ASN A 242 10.81 -12.60 -2.85
CA ASN A 242 11.96 -13.41 -2.43
C ASN A 242 13.24 -12.59 -2.29
N GLN A 243 13.42 -11.55 -3.12
CA GLN A 243 14.58 -10.66 -3.07
C GLN A 243 14.44 -9.56 -2.00
N GLN A 244 13.26 -9.39 -1.40
CA GLN A 244 12.93 -8.27 -0.49
C GLN A 244 13.14 -6.89 -1.16
N GLU A 245 13.00 -6.83 -2.48
CA GLU A 245 13.25 -5.64 -3.28
C GLU A 245 11.95 -4.83 -3.45
N LEU A 246 11.63 -4.01 -2.46
CA LEU A 246 10.64 -2.93 -2.59
C LEU A 246 11.32 -1.58 -2.32
N PRO A 247 10.88 -0.45 -2.94
CA PRO A 247 9.81 -0.33 -3.94
C PRO A 247 10.24 -0.81 -5.33
N ILE A 248 9.29 -1.01 -6.25
CA ILE A 248 9.59 -1.48 -7.60
C ILE A 248 9.97 -0.30 -8.50
N ASP A 249 11.15 -0.32 -9.11
CA ASP A 249 11.49 0.59 -10.22
C ASP A 249 11.35 -0.11 -11.57
N ARG A 250 11.25 0.71 -12.63
CA ARG A 250 10.99 0.22 -13.99
C ARG A 250 12.15 -0.61 -14.52
N GLU A 251 13.38 -0.25 -14.17
CA GLU A 251 14.59 -0.97 -14.57
C GLU A 251 14.57 -2.41 -14.01
N THR A 252 14.21 -2.58 -12.73
CA THR A 252 14.06 -3.91 -12.12
C THR A 252 12.98 -4.75 -12.83
N ILE A 253 11.86 -4.13 -13.22
CA ILE A 253 10.80 -4.81 -13.99
C ILE A 253 11.33 -5.26 -15.36
N ASP A 254 12.03 -4.38 -16.05
CA ASP A 254 12.57 -4.64 -17.40
C ASP A 254 13.62 -5.77 -17.34
N GLU A 255 14.53 -5.76 -16.36
CA GLU A 255 15.51 -6.83 -16.14
C GLU A 255 14.85 -8.20 -15.85
N ILE A 256 13.79 -8.23 -15.05
CA ILE A 256 13.06 -9.46 -14.76
C ILE A 256 12.38 -9.98 -16.04
N CYS A 257 11.78 -9.09 -16.83
CA CYS A 257 11.16 -9.44 -18.10
C CYS A 257 12.18 -10.01 -19.09
N GLU A 258 13.33 -9.36 -19.26
CA GLU A 258 14.41 -9.82 -20.14
C GLU A 258 14.96 -11.19 -19.73
N ALA A 259 15.17 -11.41 -18.43
CA ALA A 259 15.66 -12.69 -17.92
C ALA A 259 14.67 -13.84 -18.16
N ASP A 260 13.36 -13.57 -18.07
CA ASP A 260 12.31 -14.55 -18.36
C ASP A 260 12.22 -14.87 -19.87
N GLU A 261 12.37 -13.87 -20.74
CA GLU A 261 12.42 -14.10 -22.20
C GLU A 261 13.61 -14.97 -22.63
N GLN A 262 14.78 -14.77 -22.01
CA GLN A 262 15.96 -15.58 -22.29
C GLN A 262 15.78 -17.04 -21.82
N ARG A 263 15.11 -17.28 -20.68
CA ARG A 263 14.79 -18.63 -20.20
C ARG A 263 13.77 -19.35 -21.08
N GLY A 264 12.84 -18.62 -21.68
CA GLY A 264 11.88 -19.15 -22.64
C GLY A 264 12.51 -19.62 -23.96
N LYS A 265 13.65 -19.06 -24.36
CA LYS A 265 14.40 -19.45 -25.57
C LYS A 265 15.28 -20.69 -25.40
N HIS A 266 15.49 -21.15 -24.17
CA HIS A 266 16.32 -22.33 -23.85
C HIS A 266 15.51 -23.57 -23.41
N ARG A 267 14.19 -23.53 -23.56
CA ARG A 267 13.29 -24.69 -23.45
C ARG A 267 12.76 -25.08 -24.82
#